data_AF-A0A5Q0UH03-F1
#
_entry.id   AF-A0A5Q0UH03-F1
#
_cell.length_a   1.000
_cell.length_b   1.000
_cell.length_c   1.000
_cell.angle_alpha   90.00
_cell.angle_beta   90.00
_cell.angle_gamma   90.00
#
_symmetry.space_group_name_H-M   'P 1'
#
loop_
_entity.id
_entity.type
_entity.pdbx_description
1 polymer ?
#
loop_
_entity_poly.entity_id
_entity_poly.type
_entity_poly.pdbx_seq_one_letter_code
_entity_poly.pdbx_strand_id
1 'polypeptide(L)'
;MEHLINELSGIKGVKNVKKYNQKVLEVNLFSREVPGSEAEEISGDLRKISQNIRNTLEEHRKKGKIQNWEWMNKPEKQYEETRLGTDKIKDRKEKGHKPAYYRISVKK
;
A
#
# COMPACT_ATOMS: atom_id res chain seq x y z
N MET A 1 10.81 16.00 5.92
CA MET A 1 10.21 14.66 6.13
C MET A 1 8.82 14.75 6.70
N GLU A 2 8.59 15.52 7.75
CA GLU A 2 7.23 15.68 8.32
C GLU A 2 6.23 16.24 7.32
N HIS A 3 6.63 17.22 6.52
CA HIS A 3 5.80 17.74 5.43
C HIS A 3 5.37 16.64 4.42
N LEU A 4 6.27 15.73 4.05
CA LEU A 4 5.97 14.63 3.15
C LEU A 4 5.00 13.64 3.80
N ILE A 5 5.19 13.33 5.09
CA ILE A 5 4.30 12.46 5.86
C ILE A 5 2.89 13.05 5.94
N ASN A 6 2.77 14.36 6.17
CA ASN A 6 1.48 15.05 6.24
C ASN A 6 0.76 15.02 4.88
N GLU A 7 1.47 15.31 3.79
CA GLU A 7 0.89 15.22 2.44
C GLU A 7 0.44 13.80 2.10
N LEU A 8 1.27 12.79 2.35
CA LEU A 8 0.91 11.39 2.11
C LEU A 8 -0.27 10.93 2.98
N SER A 9 -0.35 11.40 4.23
CA SER A 9 -1.48 11.11 5.13
C SER A 9 -2.78 11.79 4.66
N GLY A 10 -2.69 12.87 3.89
CA GLY A 10 -3.85 13.55 3.31
C GLY A 10 -4.45 12.84 2.07
N ILE A 11 -3.81 11.79 1.57
CA ILE A 11 -4.31 11.05 0.39
C ILE A 11 -5.55 10.24 0.79
N LYS A 12 -6.65 10.40 0.05
CA LYS A 12 -7.88 9.63 0.25
C LYS A 12 -7.59 8.11 0.16
N GLY A 13 -7.96 7.37 1.21
CA GLY A 13 -7.72 5.93 1.34
C GLY A 13 -6.48 5.58 2.17
N VAL A 14 -5.65 6.55 2.53
CA VAL A 14 -4.57 6.41 3.50
C VAL A 14 -5.11 6.65 4.91
N LYS A 15 -4.86 5.72 5.83
CA LYS A 15 -5.24 5.81 7.24
C LYS A 15 -4.22 6.62 8.03
N ASN A 16 -2.94 6.30 7.86
CA ASN A 16 -1.83 7.05 8.44
C ASN A 16 -0.51 6.74 7.72
N VAL A 17 0.50 7.57 7.98
CA VAL A 17 1.86 7.33 7.52
C VAL A 17 2.80 7.34 8.72
N LYS A 18 3.58 6.27 8.88
CA LYS A 18 4.56 6.10 9.97
C LYS A 18 5.97 6.10 9.42
N LYS A 19 6.92 6.60 10.20
CA LYS A 19 8.35 6.39 9.95
C LYS A 19 8.70 5.00 10.46
N TYR A 20 9.07 4.10 9.55
CA TYR A 20 9.60 2.77 9.94
C TYR A 20 11.08 2.89 10.34
N ASN A 21 11.85 3.68 9.59
CA ASN A 21 13.21 4.10 9.96
C ASN A 21 13.50 5.51 9.40
N GLN A 22 14.75 5.98 9.50
CA GLN A 22 15.12 7.34 9.04
C GLN A 22 14.85 7.60 7.55
N LYS A 23 14.85 6.55 6.72
CA LYS A 23 14.70 6.62 5.26
C LYS A 23 13.46 5.89 4.75
N VAL A 24 12.69 5.21 5.60
CA VAL A 24 11.58 4.35 5.18
C VAL A 24 10.29 4.82 5.83
N LEU A 25 9.28 5.00 4.98
CA LEU A 25 7.90 5.32 5.36
C LEU A 25 7.00 4.11 5.14
N GLU A 26 6.07 3.92 6.06
CA GLU A 26 4.99 2.94 5.95
C GLU A 26 3.67 3.69 5.84
N VAL A 27 2.98 3.53 4.70
CA VAL A 27 1.71 4.17 4.39
C VAL A 27 0.61 3.13 4.62
N ASN A 28 -0.01 3.19 5.79
CA ASN A 28 -1.09 2.29 6.15
C ASN A 28 -2.39 2.75 5.50
N LEU A 29 -3.10 1.83 4.87
CA LEU A 29 -4.36 2.13 4.22
C LEU A 29 -5.53 1.91 5.17
N PHE A 30 -6.69 2.45 4.83
CA PHE A 30 -7.92 2.01 5.48
C PHE A 30 -8.21 0.59 5.03
N SER A 31 -8.20 -0.34 5.96
CA SER A 31 -8.45 -1.75 5.70
C SER A 31 -9.24 -2.37 6.84
N ARG A 32 -9.92 -3.49 6.53
CA ARG A 32 -10.60 -4.34 7.50
C ARG A 32 -10.06 -5.75 7.40
N GLU A 33 -9.91 -6.41 8.55
CA GLU A 33 -9.49 -7.81 8.59
C GLU A 33 -10.55 -8.69 7.93
N VAL A 34 -10.09 -9.71 7.20
CA VAL A 34 -10.98 -10.72 6.62
C VAL A 34 -11.02 -11.91 7.59
N PRO A 35 -12.19 -12.26 8.16
CA PRO A 35 -12.29 -13.35 9.12
C PRO A 35 -11.71 -14.67 8.59
N GLY A 36 -10.86 -15.33 9.39
CA GLY A 36 -10.18 -16.56 8.97
C GLY A 36 -9.10 -16.35 7.89
N SER A 37 -8.48 -15.17 7.84
CA SER A 37 -7.43 -14.82 6.89
C SER A 37 -6.40 -13.87 7.49
N GLU A 38 -5.18 -13.92 6.95
CA GLU A 38 -4.16 -12.88 7.16
C GLU A 38 -4.25 -11.74 6.12
N ALA A 39 -5.20 -11.85 5.18
CA ALA A 39 -5.48 -10.80 4.20
C ALA A 39 -6.45 -9.77 4.79
N GLU A 40 -6.32 -8.54 4.31
CA GLU A 40 -7.22 -7.45 4.69
C GLU A 40 -7.92 -6.87 3.44
N GLU A 41 -9.14 -6.42 3.61
CA GLU A 41 -9.88 -5.74 2.55
C GLU A 41 -9.62 -4.24 2.63
N ILE A 42 -8.95 -3.71 1.61
CA ILE A 42 -8.56 -2.31 1.54
C ILE A 42 -9.74 -1.48 1.03
N SER A 43 -10.12 -0.49 1.84
CA SER A 43 -11.16 0.48 1.54
C SER A 43 -10.61 1.57 0.62
N GLY A 44 -10.70 1.34 -0.69
CA GLY A 44 -10.37 2.34 -1.70
C GLY A 44 -9.80 1.73 -2.97
N ASP A 45 -9.65 2.58 -3.98
CA ASP A 45 -9.04 2.20 -5.25
C ASP A 45 -7.51 2.25 -5.14
N LEU A 46 -6.88 1.07 -5.04
CA LEU A 46 -5.43 0.95 -4.94
C LEU A 46 -4.68 1.60 -6.10
N ARG A 47 -5.25 1.60 -7.31
CA ARG A 47 -4.61 2.22 -8.48
C ARG A 47 -4.53 3.72 -8.29
N LYS A 48 -5.62 4.35 -7.84
CA LYS A 48 -5.66 5.79 -7.55
C LYS A 48 -4.76 6.14 -6.36
N ILE A 49 -4.78 5.34 -5.30
CA ILE A 49 -3.92 5.54 -4.12
C ILE A 49 -2.45 5.47 -4.53
N SER A 50 -2.05 4.42 -5.26
CA SER A 50 -0.68 4.25 -5.79
C SER A 50 -0.24 5.43 -6.64
N GLN A 51 -1.12 5.92 -7.52
CA GLN A 51 -0.82 7.06 -8.39
C GLN A 51 -0.65 8.35 -7.59
N ASN A 52 -1.51 8.61 -6.61
CA ASN A 52 -1.41 9.80 -5.76
C ASN A 52 -0.14 9.79 -4.93
N ILE A 53 0.21 8.65 -4.30
CA ILE A 53 1.47 8.53 -3.54
C ILE A 53 2.67 8.80 -4.45
N ARG A 54 2.67 8.20 -5.66
CA ARG A 54 3.72 8.42 -6.66
C ARG A 54 3.84 9.90 -7.02
N ASN A 55 2.72 10.57 -7.29
CA ASN A 55 2.71 11.99 -7.65
C ASN A 55 3.28 12.86 -6.52
N THR A 56 2.85 12.63 -5.28
CA THR A 56 3.39 13.33 -4.10
C THR A 56 4.90 13.14 -3.97
N LEU A 57 5.41 11.92 -4.11
CA LEU A 57 6.85 11.66 -4.03
C LEU A 57 7.63 12.32 -5.19
N GLU A 58 7.10 12.25 -6.40
CA GLU A 58 7.68 12.90 -7.58
C GLU A 58 7.72 14.42 -7.46
N GLU A 59 6.69 15.05 -6.89
CA GLU A 59 6.70 16.48 -6.60
C GLU A 59 7.79 16.86 -5.60
N HIS A 60 7.94 16.10 -4.52
CA HIS A 60 9.02 16.35 -3.55
C HIS A 60 10.40 16.16 -4.18
N ARG A 61 10.55 15.19 -5.09
CA ARG A 61 11.78 14.99 -5.86
C ARG A 61 12.08 16.21 -6.75
N LYS A 62 11.09 16.66 -7.52
CA LYS A 62 11.23 17.84 -8.41
C LYS A 62 11.52 19.13 -7.62
N LYS A 63 10.97 19.28 -6.42
CA LYS A 63 11.23 20.39 -5.50
C LYS A 63 12.56 20.26 -4.75
N GLY A 64 13.37 19.23 -5.01
CA GLY A 64 14.66 19.00 -4.36
C GLY A 64 14.58 18.62 -2.87
N LYS A 65 13.39 18.24 -2.37
CA LYS A 65 13.19 17.86 -0.96
C LYS A 65 13.66 16.44 -0.66
N ILE A 66 13.71 15.59 -1.69
CA ILE A 66 14.24 14.23 -1.66
C ILE A 66 15.04 13.99 -2.94
N GLN A 67 16.10 13.19 -2.88
CA GLN A 67 16.90 12.82 -4.06
C GLN A 67 16.18 11.76 -4.90
N ASN A 68 15.67 10.71 -4.25
CA ASN A 68 15.00 9.61 -4.93
C ASN A 68 14.07 8.85 -3.97
N TRP A 69 13.25 7.96 -4.52
CA TRP A 69 12.36 7.11 -3.74
C TRP A 69 12.14 5.76 -4.45
N GLU A 70 11.76 4.75 -3.69
CA GLU A 70 11.55 3.39 -4.18
C GLU A 70 10.43 2.68 -3.41
N TRP A 71 9.61 1.91 -4.12
CA TRP A 71 8.64 1.01 -3.51
C TRP A 71 9.36 -0.22 -2.96
N MET A 72 9.34 -0.39 -1.64
CA MET A 72 9.85 -1.60 -0.99
C MET A 72 8.76 -2.67 -0.86
N ASN A 73 7.51 -2.26 -0.65
CA ASN A 73 6.39 -3.17 -0.54
C ASN A 73 5.10 -2.48 -1.02
N LYS A 74 4.20 -3.25 -1.61
CA LYS A 74 2.89 -2.80 -2.10
C LYS A 74 1.83 -3.82 -1.70
N PRO A 75 0.58 -3.39 -1.51
CA PRO A 75 -0.53 -4.31 -1.38
C PRO A 75 -0.68 -5.18 -2.62
N GLU A 76 -0.71 -6.49 -2.42
CA GLU A 76 -0.93 -7.49 -3.48
C GLU A 76 -2.19 -8.30 -3.18
N LYS A 77 -2.91 -8.68 -4.23
CA LYS A 77 -4.12 -9.48 -4.11
C LYS A 77 -3.81 -10.86 -3.55
N GLN A 78 -4.58 -11.25 -2.54
CA GLN A 78 -4.61 -12.59 -1.98
C GLN A 78 -5.86 -13.30 -2.49
N TYR A 79 -5.70 -14.57 -2.86
CA TYR A 79 -6.77 -15.41 -3.39
C TYR A 79 -7.09 -16.53 -2.40
N GLU A 80 -8.32 -17.03 -2.43
CA GLU A 80 -8.66 -18.24 -1.66
C GLU A 80 -7.78 -19.43 -2.06
N GLU A 81 -7.32 -20.19 -1.08
CA GLU A 81 -6.63 -21.45 -1.33
C GLU A 81 -7.62 -22.45 -1.93
N THR A 82 -7.43 -22.77 -3.21
CA THR A 82 -8.11 -23.89 -3.85
C THR A 82 -7.63 -25.20 -3.22
N ARG A 83 -8.50 -25.90 -2.49
CA ARG A 83 -8.27 -27.29 -2.10
C ARG A 83 -8.10 -28.13 -3.36
N LEU A 84 -6.94 -28.77 -3.52
CA LEU A 84 -6.68 -29.73 -4.59
C LEU A 84 -7.65 -30.91 -4.46
N GLY A 85 -8.55 -31.12 -5.43
CA GLY A 85 -9.27 -32.40 -5.55
C GLY A 85 -10.74 -32.37 -5.96
N THR A 86 -11.42 -31.23 -6.03
CA THR A 86 -12.86 -31.22 -6.39
C THR A 86 -13.21 -30.07 -7.31
N ASP A 87 -13.62 -30.47 -8.52
CA ASP A 87 -14.35 -29.71 -9.53
C ASP A 87 -13.64 -28.57 -10.26
N LYS A 88 -13.96 -28.52 -11.57
CA LYS A 88 -13.60 -27.53 -12.60
C LYS A 88 -13.05 -26.23 -12.03
N ILE A 89 -11.86 -25.82 -12.51
CA ILE A 89 -11.20 -24.53 -12.24
C ILE A 89 -12.26 -23.41 -12.37
N LYS A 90 -12.85 -23.01 -11.23
CA LYS A 90 -13.65 -21.79 -11.11
C LYS A 90 -12.66 -20.68 -10.80
N ASP A 91 -12.86 -19.52 -11.41
CA ASP A 91 -12.05 -18.33 -11.17
C ASP A 91 -11.83 -18.14 -9.66
N ARG A 92 -10.56 -18.05 -9.25
CA ARG A 92 -10.18 -17.91 -7.84
C ARG A 92 -10.82 -16.65 -7.29
N LYS A 93 -11.57 -16.78 -6.18
CA LYS A 93 -12.16 -15.62 -5.52
C LYS A 93 -11.06 -14.81 -4.82
N GLU A 94 -11.09 -13.50 -5.04
CA GLU A 94 -10.23 -12.55 -4.34
C GLU A 94 -10.64 -12.51 -2.87
N LYS A 95 -9.69 -12.82 -1.98
CA LYS A 95 -9.89 -12.88 -0.53
C LYS A 95 -9.60 -11.52 0.13
N GLY A 96 -8.72 -10.72 -0.47
CA GLY A 96 -8.29 -9.43 0.06
C GLY A 96 -6.89 -9.08 -0.42
N HIS A 97 -6.13 -8.33 0.38
CA HIS A 97 -4.77 -7.91 0.08
C HIS A 97 -3.82 -8.20 1.24
N LYS A 98 -2.55 -8.51 0.92
CA LYS A 98 -1.48 -8.61 1.91
C LYS A 98 -0.16 -8.12 1.30
N PRO A 99 0.55 -7.17 1.92
CA PRO A 99 0.13 -6.39 3.10
C PRO A 99 -0.97 -5.36 2.80
N ALA A 100 -1.60 -4.79 3.82
CA ALA A 100 -2.55 -3.68 3.68
C ALA A 100 -1.91 -2.27 3.68
N TYR A 101 -0.60 -2.20 3.45
CA TYR A 101 0.18 -0.97 3.49
C TYR A 101 1.19 -0.91 2.35
N TYR A 102 1.66 0.29 2.05
CA TYR A 102 2.86 0.49 1.22
C TYR A 102 4.08 0.73 2.09
N ARG A 103 5.24 0.22 1.68
CA ARG A 103 6.53 0.58 2.28
C ARG A 103 7.38 1.29 1.23
N ILE A 104 7.91 2.46 1.58
CA ILE A 104 8.57 3.37 0.65
C ILE A 104 9.91 3.77 1.22
N SER A 105 10.98 3.51 0.49
CA SER A 105 12.31 4.05 0.77
C SER A 105 12.44 5.44 0.16
N VAL A 106 12.95 6.39 0.92
CA VAL A 106 13.14 7.79 0.55
C VAL A 106 14.61 8.14 0.79
N LYS A 107 15.33 8.45 -0.29
CA LYS A 107 16.71 8.94 -0.26
C LYS A 107 16.70 10.45 -0.21
N LYS A 108 17.46 11.02 0.74
CA LYS A 108 17.68 12.45 0.91
C LYS A 108 19.04 12.83 0.38
#